data_AF-A0A7L4E4W6-F1
#
_entry.id   AF-A0A7L4E4W6-F1
#
_cell.length_a   1.000
_cell.length_b   1.000
_cell.length_c   1.000
_cell.angle_alpha   90.00
_cell.angle_beta   90.00
_cell.angle_gamma   90.00
#
_symmetry.space_group_name_H-M   'P 1'
#
loop_
_entity.id
_entity.type
_entity.pdbx_description
1 polymer ?
#
loop_
_entity_poly.entity_id
_entity_poly.type
_entity_poly.pdbx_seq_one_letter_code
_entity_poly.pdbx_strand_id
1 'polypeptide(L)'
;TERFWTEDVSTGIHYQINSESALTWHQARKSCQQQNAELLSITETQEQAYIGELTKEFDFAFWIGLNALDFNSGWQWAGGRPFRYLNWAPVIHNPTLQRPEFPITLLKRPHSSVLYFPLVLKNCVLVLEELRPVQCTDGWWPYAGHCYSIHRDPKVWKDALSSCKNQDGDLASIHNIAEYSFLVSQLGYKPTEELWLGLNDLKAHFYFEWSDGTPVTFTKWQRRHPIYTNGLEDCVAVTGQDGYWATEVCNKQLGYICKKKPTSQSSEKEAIEDPGFQKGWKRYGFHCFLVGSALLTFSEANKTCEKSKAYLATVESRNEQNFLISLTGLRSEKYFWIGLSDTEEQGSFRWTNGESPHFTHWNTAMPGK
;
A
#
# COMPACT_ATOMS: atom_id res chain seq x y z
N THR A 1 -3.41 -34.74 -3.29
CA THR A 1 -3.49 -33.31 -3.64
C THR A 1 -2.12 -32.67 -3.85
N GLU A 2 -1.03 -33.24 -3.32
CA GLU A 2 0.37 -32.77 -3.48
C GLU A 2 1.02 -32.99 -4.86
N ARG A 3 0.40 -33.77 -5.77
CA ARG A 3 1.07 -34.25 -7.01
C ARG A 3 1.41 -33.17 -8.05
N PHE A 4 0.84 -31.97 -7.92
CA PHE A 4 0.98 -30.90 -8.92
C PHE A 4 1.78 -29.69 -8.42
N TRP A 5 2.10 -29.63 -7.12
CA TRP A 5 2.83 -28.53 -6.52
C TRP A 5 4.29 -28.94 -6.29
N THR A 6 5.21 -28.02 -6.57
CA THR A 6 6.64 -28.13 -6.30
C THR A 6 6.98 -27.14 -5.18
N GLU A 7 7.57 -27.62 -4.10
CA GLU A 7 7.99 -26.79 -2.96
C GLU A 7 9.43 -26.32 -3.13
N ASP A 8 9.66 -25.02 -2.94
CA ASP A 8 11.01 -24.52 -2.62
C ASP A 8 11.28 -24.77 -1.14
N VAL A 9 12.08 -25.80 -0.88
CA VAL A 9 12.46 -26.25 0.47
C VAL A 9 13.12 -25.12 1.30
N SER A 10 13.74 -24.12 0.66
CA SER A 10 14.40 -23.03 1.37
C SER A 10 13.43 -21.98 1.92
N THR A 11 12.28 -21.79 1.28
CA THR A 11 11.28 -20.78 1.64
C THR A 11 9.97 -21.37 2.15
N GLY A 12 9.73 -22.66 1.92
CA GLY A 12 8.45 -23.35 2.16
C GLY A 12 7.34 -22.92 1.20
N ILE A 13 7.66 -22.09 0.20
CA ILE A 13 6.70 -21.62 -0.79
C ILE A 13 6.51 -22.74 -1.81
N HIS A 14 5.26 -23.10 -2.05
CA HIS A 14 4.91 -24.06 -3.08
C HIS A 14 4.69 -23.31 -4.40
N TYR A 15 4.79 -23.99 -5.53
CA TYR A 15 4.57 -23.45 -6.88
C TYR A 15 3.93 -24.52 -7.73
N GLN A 16 3.08 -24.17 -8.67
CA GLN A 16 2.51 -25.13 -9.61
C GLN A 16 2.78 -24.57 -11.01
N ILE A 17 3.03 -25.42 -12.00
CA ILE A 17 3.24 -24.97 -13.38
C ILE A 17 2.18 -25.65 -14.22
N ASN A 18 1.47 -24.91 -15.06
CA ASN A 18 0.67 -25.53 -16.10
C ASN A 18 0.97 -24.97 -17.49
N SER A 19 1.83 -25.74 -18.13
CA SER A 19 2.34 -25.66 -19.49
C SER A 19 1.34 -26.08 -20.56
N GLU A 20 0.28 -26.82 -20.22
CA GLU A 20 -0.70 -27.33 -21.19
C GLU A 20 -1.96 -26.45 -21.31
N SER A 21 -2.07 -25.41 -20.47
CA SER A 21 -3.26 -24.57 -20.38
C SER A 21 -3.15 -23.29 -21.20
N ALA A 22 -4.08 -23.07 -22.13
CA ALA A 22 -4.18 -21.84 -22.91
C ALA A 22 -5.26 -20.89 -22.33
N LEU A 23 -4.89 -20.08 -21.34
CA LEU A 23 -5.80 -19.14 -20.66
C LEU A 23 -5.43 -17.67 -20.92
N THR A 24 -6.43 -16.78 -20.88
CA THR A 24 -6.18 -15.33 -20.72
C THR A 24 -5.68 -15.03 -19.31
N TRP A 25 -5.04 -13.88 -19.09
CA TRP A 25 -4.55 -13.49 -17.76
C TRP A 25 -5.64 -13.51 -16.68
N HIS A 26 -6.83 -12.99 -16.98
CA HIS A 26 -7.95 -12.98 -16.03
C HIS A 26 -8.46 -14.40 -15.72
N GLN A 27 -8.49 -15.30 -16.71
CA GLN A 27 -8.86 -16.70 -16.51
C GLN A 27 -7.79 -17.44 -15.70
N ALA A 28 -6.51 -17.21 -15.99
CA ALA A 28 -5.38 -17.76 -15.23
C ALA A 28 -5.43 -17.32 -13.77
N ARG A 29 -5.68 -16.03 -13.52
CA ARG A 29 -5.87 -15.49 -12.17
C ARG A 29 -7.02 -16.16 -11.43
N LYS A 30 -8.19 -16.27 -12.05
CA LYS A 30 -9.35 -16.96 -11.45
C LYS A 30 -9.04 -18.42 -11.16
N SER A 31 -8.32 -19.12 -12.03
CA SER A 31 -7.90 -20.51 -11.84
C SER A 31 -6.95 -20.66 -10.64
N CYS A 32 -6.04 -19.70 -10.41
CA CYS A 32 -5.24 -19.65 -9.19
C CYS A 32 -6.14 -19.42 -7.96
N GLN A 33 -7.00 -18.40 -7.99
CA GLN A 33 -7.86 -18.05 -6.86
C GLN A 33 -8.78 -19.19 -6.40
N GLN A 34 -9.28 -20.01 -7.33
CA GLN A 34 -10.09 -21.20 -7.03
C GLN A 34 -9.35 -22.29 -6.24
N GLN A 35 -8.02 -22.27 -6.26
CA GLN A 35 -7.16 -23.24 -5.56
C GLN A 35 -6.57 -22.65 -4.26
N ASN A 36 -7.14 -21.56 -3.72
CA ASN A 36 -6.51 -20.77 -2.68
C ASN A 36 -5.06 -20.38 -3.07
N ALA A 37 -4.91 -19.98 -4.33
CA ALA A 37 -3.66 -19.59 -4.97
C ALA A 37 -3.80 -18.20 -5.63
N GLU A 38 -2.69 -17.57 -5.98
CA GLU A 38 -2.70 -16.32 -6.76
C GLU A 38 -1.63 -16.41 -7.85
N LEU A 39 -1.72 -15.56 -8.86
CA LEU A 39 -0.68 -15.50 -9.88
C LEU A 39 0.70 -15.17 -9.28
N LEU A 40 1.74 -15.69 -9.91
CA LEU A 40 3.14 -15.50 -9.56
C LEU A 40 3.48 -14.06 -9.20
N SER A 41 4.08 -13.87 -8.03
CA SER A 41 4.71 -12.62 -7.62
C SER A 41 6.15 -12.88 -7.20
N ILE A 42 7.10 -12.17 -7.83
CA ILE A 42 8.53 -12.29 -7.56
C ILE A 42 8.95 -11.06 -6.78
N THR A 43 9.31 -11.21 -5.51
CA THR A 43 9.77 -10.07 -4.68
C THR A 43 11.23 -10.15 -4.29
N GLU A 44 11.86 -11.31 -4.50
CA GLU A 44 13.23 -11.58 -4.09
C GLU A 44 14.06 -12.16 -5.23
N THR A 45 15.37 -11.92 -5.20
CA THR A 45 16.30 -12.41 -6.24
C THR A 45 16.46 -13.93 -6.19
N GLN A 46 16.39 -14.55 -5.00
CA GLN A 46 16.41 -16.02 -4.90
C GLN A 46 15.14 -16.65 -5.50
N GLU A 47 13.97 -16.04 -5.29
CA GLU A 47 12.70 -16.48 -5.91
C GLU A 47 12.81 -16.41 -7.44
N GLN A 48 13.38 -15.34 -8.00
CA GLN A 48 13.64 -15.24 -9.44
C GLN A 48 14.54 -16.37 -9.96
N ALA A 49 15.64 -16.69 -9.26
CA ALA A 49 16.57 -17.73 -9.68
C ALA A 49 15.90 -19.11 -9.64
N TYR A 50 15.14 -19.39 -8.58
CA TYR A 50 14.40 -20.65 -8.43
C TYR A 50 13.34 -20.83 -9.52
N ILE A 51 12.56 -19.78 -9.81
CA ILE A 51 11.58 -19.81 -10.91
C ILE A 51 12.26 -19.94 -12.27
N GLY A 52 13.42 -19.32 -12.46
CA GLY A 52 14.23 -19.50 -13.67
C GLY A 52 14.60 -20.96 -13.91
N GLU A 53 15.08 -21.65 -12.87
CA GLU A 53 15.41 -23.08 -12.95
C GLU A 53 14.19 -23.96 -13.18
N LEU A 54 13.06 -23.65 -12.54
CA LEU A 54 11.80 -24.38 -12.73
C LEU A 54 11.22 -24.23 -14.15
N THR A 55 11.53 -23.12 -14.82
CA THR A 55 10.96 -22.78 -16.12
C THR A 55 11.91 -22.98 -17.30
N LYS A 56 13.16 -23.39 -17.04
CA LYS A 56 14.23 -23.48 -18.04
C LYS A 56 13.95 -24.42 -19.21
N GLU A 57 13.10 -25.42 -19.00
CA GLU A 57 12.78 -26.44 -20.01
C GLU A 57 11.65 -26.01 -20.97
N PHE A 58 11.03 -24.85 -20.72
CA PHE A 58 9.91 -24.37 -21.52
C PHE A 58 10.35 -23.23 -22.46
N ASP A 59 10.09 -23.41 -23.76
CA ASP A 59 10.39 -22.42 -24.80
C ASP A 59 9.28 -21.36 -24.99
N PHE A 60 8.28 -21.33 -24.10
CA PHE A 60 7.14 -20.42 -24.16
C PHE A 60 6.94 -19.64 -22.86
N ALA A 61 6.17 -18.56 -22.97
CA ALA A 61 5.99 -17.59 -21.91
C ALA A 61 4.88 -17.98 -20.93
N PHE A 62 5.07 -17.62 -19.67
CA PHE A 62 4.09 -17.85 -18.62
C PHE A 62 3.45 -16.56 -18.11
N TRP A 63 2.16 -16.59 -17.81
CA TRP A 63 1.50 -15.50 -17.09
C TRP A 63 2.05 -15.36 -15.67
N ILE A 64 2.32 -14.12 -15.26
CA ILE A 64 2.63 -13.75 -13.88
C ILE A 64 1.63 -12.71 -13.38
N GLY A 65 1.65 -12.41 -12.08
CA GLY A 65 0.71 -11.51 -11.43
C GLY A 65 0.99 -10.02 -11.65
N LEU A 66 2.11 -9.66 -12.28
CA LEU A 66 2.50 -8.26 -12.48
C LEU A 66 1.61 -7.62 -13.53
N ASN A 67 0.99 -6.50 -13.18
CA ASN A 67 0.03 -5.82 -14.04
C ASN A 67 -0.02 -4.31 -13.74
N ALA A 68 -0.59 -3.56 -14.67
CA ALA A 68 -0.88 -2.12 -14.55
C ALA A 68 -2.36 -1.84 -14.88
N LEU A 69 -3.25 -2.76 -14.49
CA LEU A 69 -4.69 -2.69 -14.81
C LEU A 69 -5.43 -1.59 -14.03
N ASP A 70 -4.89 -1.18 -12.88
CA ASP A 70 -5.40 -0.01 -12.16
C ASP A 70 -4.90 1.26 -12.85
N PHE A 71 -5.82 1.99 -13.47
CA PHE A 71 -5.50 3.20 -14.23
C PHE A 71 -4.90 4.31 -13.36
N ASN A 72 -5.18 4.31 -12.06
CA ASN A 72 -4.72 5.35 -11.15
C ASN A 72 -3.31 5.05 -10.61
N SER A 73 -2.92 3.77 -10.50
CA SER A 73 -1.63 3.38 -9.93
C SER A 73 -0.66 2.81 -10.97
N GLY A 74 0.57 2.56 -10.53
CA GLY A 74 1.65 1.96 -11.31
C GLY A 74 1.61 0.44 -11.34
N TRP A 75 2.78 -0.15 -11.56
CA TRP A 75 2.96 -1.60 -11.57
C TRP A 75 2.66 -2.21 -10.20
N GLN A 76 1.88 -3.28 -10.17
CA GLN A 76 1.51 -3.97 -8.95
C GLN A 76 1.34 -5.49 -9.16
N TRP A 77 1.58 -6.26 -8.10
CA TRP A 77 1.28 -7.69 -8.08
C TRP A 77 -0.18 -7.95 -7.73
N ALA A 78 -0.83 -8.87 -8.47
CA ALA A 78 -2.21 -9.27 -8.24
C ALA A 78 -2.53 -9.68 -6.78
N GLY A 79 -1.56 -10.29 -6.08
CA GLY A 79 -1.69 -10.72 -4.68
C GLY A 79 -1.35 -9.66 -3.63
N GLY A 80 -1.13 -8.41 -4.01
CA GLY A 80 -0.82 -7.33 -3.08
C GLY A 80 0.59 -7.35 -2.48
N ARG A 81 1.45 -8.30 -2.89
CA ARG A 81 2.88 -8.28 -2.57
C ARG A 81 3.53 -6.99 -3.13
N PRO A 82 4.56 -6.46 -2.46
CA PRO A 82 5.22 -5.22 -2.90
C PRO A 82 5.97 -5.42 -4.22
N PHE A 83 5.81 -4.50 -5.16
CA PHE A 83 6.58 -4.49 -6.40
C PHE A 83 7.92 -3.77 -6.17
N ARG A 84 8.86 -4.48 -5.55
CA ARG A 84 10.15 -3.94 -5.10
C ARG A 84 11.37 -4.49 -5.86
N TYR A 85 11.17 -5.56 -6.63
CA TYR A 85 12.21 -6.23 -7.41
C TYR A 85 11.82 -6.18 -8.88
N LEU A 86 12.74 -5.72 -9.72
CA LEU A 86 12.53 -5.53 -11.15
C LEU A 86 13.44 -6.47 -11.93
N ASN A 87 12.90 -7.09 -12.98
CA ASN A 87 13.66 -7.94 -13.89
C ASN A 87 13.10 -7.80 -15.32
N TRP A 88 13.09 -6.57 -15.82
CA TRP A 88 12.54 -6.26 -17.15
C TRP A 88 13.46 -6.78 -18.26
N ALA A 89 12.89 -7.39 -19.31
CA ALA A 89 13.68 -7.88 -20.43
C ALA A 89 14.39 -6.72 -21.18
N PRO A 90 15.57 -6.93 -21.81
CA PRO A 90 16.37 -5.86 -22.44
C PRO A 90 15.75 -5.10 -23.62
N VAL A 91 14.52 -5.43 -24.03
CA VAL A 91 13.80 -4.68 -25.07
C VAL A 91 12.62 -3.90 -24.47
N ILE A 92 12.34 -4.11 -23.19
CA ILE A 92 11.30 -3.45 -22.39
C ILE A 92 11.96 -2.39 -21.50
N HIS A 93 13.15 -1.90 -21.85
CA HIS A 93 13.86 -0.83 -21.11
C HIS A 93 13.05 0.47 -20.99
N ASN A 94 11.89 0.57 -21.64
CA ASN A 94 10.93 1.62 -21.34
C ASN A 94 9.48 1.05 -21.44
N PRO A 95 8.89 0.57 -20.33
CA PRO A 95 7.52 0.03 -20.34
C PRO A 95 6.46 1.08 -20.74
N THR A 96 6.84 2.36 -20.89
CA THR A 96 6.00 3.42 -21.42
C THR A 96 5.51 3.18 -22.86
N LEU A 97 6.21 2.35 -23.64
CA LEU A 97 5.86 2.01 -25.03
C LEU A 97 4.96 0.77 -25.17
N GLN A 98 4.78 -0.02 -24.10
CA GLN A 98 3.72 -1.02 -24.07
C GLN A 98 2.42 -0.30 -23.71
N ARG A 99 1.32 -0.63 -24.42
CA ARG A 99 0.00 -0.17 -24.00
C ARG A 99 -0.18 -0.63 -22.54
N PRO A 100 -0.47 0.27 -21.59
CA PRO A 100 -0.55 -0.04 -20.15
C PRO A 100 -1.65 -1.07 -19.80
N GLU A 101 -2.38 -1.55 -20.79
CA GLU A 101 -3.53 -2.45 -20.66
C GLU A 101 -3.14 -3.94 -20.58
N PHE A 102 -1.87 -4.30 -20.76
CA PHE A 102 -1.47 -5.71 -20.85
C PHE A 102 -0.67 -6.20 -19.63
N PRO A 103 -1.14 -7.27 -18.97
CA PRO A 103 -0.36 -8.00 -17.97
C PRO A 103 0.96 -8.54 -18.52
N ILE A 104 1.94 -8.78 -17.64
CA ILE A 104 3.30 -9.20 -18.03
C ILE A 104 3.44 -10.72 -18.06
N THR A 105 4.37 -11.21 -18.89
CA THR A 105 4.78 -12.62 -18.97
C THR A 105 6.27 -12.79 -18.66
N LEU A 106 6.66 -13.97 -18.15
CA LEU A 106 8.05 -14.41 -18.10
C LEU A 106 8.52 -14.78 -19.52
N LEU A 107 9.45 -13.98 -20.07
CA LEU A 107 10.17 -14.16 -21.35
C LEU A 107 9.36 -14.14 -22.65
N LYS A 108 10.05 -13.82 -23.76
CA LYS A 108 9.49 -13.40 -25.06
C LYS A 108 9.17 -14.58 -25.99
N ARG A 109 7.88 -14.86 -26.17
CA ARG A 109 7.13 -15.03 -27.43
C ARG A 109 5.69 -15.44 -27.07
N PRO A 110 4.65 -14.94 -27.77
CA PRO A 110 3.29 -15.08 -27.30
C PRO A 110 2.73 -16.46 -27.67
N HIS A 111 2.85 -17.44 -26.78
CA HIS A 111 1.94 -18.58 -26.72
C HIS A 111 1.69 -18.93 -25.25
N SER A 112 0.39 -18.94 -24.90
CA SER A 112 -0.16 -18.88 -23.56
C SER A 112 0.10 -20.14 -22.73
N SER A 113 0.76 -19.99 -21.58
CA SER A 113 0.77 -20.99 -20.49
C SER A 113 0.89 -20.31 -19.14
N VAL A 114 0.61 -21.01 -18.03
CA VAL A 114 0.33 -20.40 -16.71
C VAL A 114 1.29 -20.93 -15.65
N LEU A 115 1.91 -20.03 -14.86
CA LEU A 115 2.63 -20.36 -13.63
C LEU A 115 1.74 -20.03 -12.42
N TYR A 116 1.54 -21.03 -11.57
CA TYR A 116 0.75 -20.97 -10.34
C TYR A 116 1.62 -20.80 -9.10
N PHE A 117 1.10 -20.09 -8.10
CA PHE A 117 1.67 -19.94 -6.77
C PHE A 117 0.53 -20.12 -5.76
N PRO A 118 0.65 -20.95 -4.71
CA PRO A 118 -0.33 -21.05 -3.65
C PRO A 118 -0.32 -19.75 -2.84
N LEU A 119 -1.48 -19.38 -2.28
CA LEU A 119 -1.49 -18.42 -1.20
C LEU A 119 -0.75 -19.11 -0.06
N VAL A 120 0.50 -18.73 0.15
CA VAL A 120 1.03 -18.73 1.50
C VAL A 120 0.29 -17.60 2.20
N LEU A 121 -0.85 -17.94 2.81
CA LEU A 121 -1.33 -17.24 3.98
C LEU A 121 -0.21 -17.37 5.02
N LYS A 122 0.80 -16.51 4.92
CA LYS A 122 1.67 -16.23 6.05
C LYS A 122 0.70 -15.76 7.10
N ASN A 123 0.47 -16.61 8.10
CA ASN A 123 -0.12 -16.22 9.37
C ASN A 123 0.66 -14.99 9.82
N CYS A 124 0.12 -13.81 9.51
CA CYS A 124 0.58 -12.57 10.07
C CYS A 124 0.09 -12.66 11.50
N VAL A 125 0.91 -13.25 12.35
CA VAL A 125 0.84 -13.00 13.78
C VAL A 125 1.20 -11.53 13.90
N LEU A 126 0.19 -10.67 13.75
CA LEU A 126 0.27 -9.29 14.20
C LEU A 126 0.36 -9.42 15.72
N VAL A 127 1.59 -9.38 16.23
CA VAL A 127 1.80 -8.89 17.59
C VAL A 127 1.44 -7.41 17.51
N LEU A 128 0.14 -7.13 17.60
CA LEU A 128 -0.39 -5.82 17.92
C LEU A 128 0.03 -5.58 19.37
N GLU A 129 1.27 -5.15 19.57
CA GLU A 129 1.55 -4.32 20.74
C GLU A 129 0.53 -3.18 20.65
N GLU A 130 -0.37 -3.10 21.63
CA GLU A 130 -1.37 -2.05 21.71
C GLU A 130 -0.70 -0.72 21.34
N LEU A 131 -1.18 -0.08 20.27
CA LEU A 131 -0.62 1.18 19.77
C LEU A 131 -0.83 2.26 20.83
N ARG A 132 0.11 2.35 21.77
CA ARG A 132 0.06 3.32 22.85
C ARG A 132 0.19 4.72 22.26
N PRO A 133 -0.52 5.71 22.82
CA PRO A 133 -0.32 7.10 22.47
C PRO A 133 1.15 7.48 22.60
N VAL A 134 1.68 8.08 21.54
CA VAL A 134 3.10 8.42 21.45
C VAL A 134 3.27 9.92 21.52
N GLN A 135 4.23 10.39 22.32
CA GLN A 135 4.63 11.79 22.34
C GLN A 135 5.79 12.03 21.38
N CYS A 136 5.65 13.04 20.54
CA CYS A 136 6.67 13.49 19.61
C CYS A 136 7.11 14.91 19.97
N THR A 137 8.36 15.25 19.64
CA THR A 137 8.88 16.61 19.80
C THR A 137 8.14 17.59 18.90
N ASP A 138 8.15 18.87 19.24
CA ASP A 138 7.53 19.92 18.43
C ASP A 138 7.96 19.84 16.96
N GLY A 139 7.00 19.98 16.05
CA GLY A 139 7.21 19.82 14.60
C GLY A 139 7.13 18.37 14.10
N TRP A 140 6.96 17.39 14.99
CA TRP A 140 6.78 15.98 14.62
C TRP A 140 5.38 15.47 14.93
N TRP A 141 4.80 14.73 13.99
CA TRP A 141 3.45 14.19 14.09
C TRP A 141 3.48 12.71 14.49
N PRO A 142 2.77 12.31 15.57
CA PRO A 142 2.71 10.91 15.99
C PRO A 142 1.77 10.10 15.11
N TYR A 143 2.22 8.91 14.69
CA TYR A 143 1.39 7.90 14.07
C TYR A 143 1.96 6.51 14.32
N ALA A 144 1.12 5.55 14.74
CA ALA A 144 1.47 4.13 14.84
C ALA A 144 2.80 3.81 15.55
N GLY A 145 3.06 4.41 16.72
CA GLY A 145 4.31 4.17 17.46
C GLY A 145 5.54 4.94 16.93
N HIS A 146 5.38 5.83 15.96
CA HIS A 146 6.46 6.58 15.31
C HIS A 146 6.13 8.08 15.23
N CYS A 147 7.16 8.88 14.97
CA CYS A 147 7.07 10.32 14.77
C CYS A 147 7.52 10.66 13.34
N TYR A 148 6.76 11.51 12.64
CA TYR A 148 7.04 11.91 11.25
C TYR A 148 7.16 13.43 11.11
N SER A 149 8.00 13.89 10.19
CA SER A 149 8.16 15.32 9.88
C SER A 149 8.41 15.53 8.38
N ILE A 150 7.77 16.55 7.80
CA ILE A 150 8.04 17.00 6.43
C ILE A 150 9.00 18.18 6.46
N HIS A 151 10.10 18.04 5.74
CA HIS A 151 11.12 19.06 5.52
C HIS A 151 10.99 19.58 4.09
N ARG A 152 10.83 20.91 3.96
CA ARG A 152 10.62 21.59 2.66
C ARG A 152 11.87 22.31 2.17
N ASP A 153 12.98 22.21 2.87
CA ASP A 153 14.30 22.60 2.42
C ASP A 153 14.81 21.59 1.38
N PRO A 154 14.97 21.97 0.10
CA PRO A 154 15.34 21.00 -0.93
C PRO A 154 16.75 20.45 -0.72
N LYS A 155 16.88 19.13 -0.77
CA LYS A 155 18.15 18.40 -0.65
C LYS A 155 18.20 17.25 -1.66
N VAL A 156 19.41 16.85 -2.04
CA VAL A 156 19.62 15.56 -2.73
C VAL A 156 19.37 14.42 -1.74
N TRP A 157 19.01 13.24 -2.24
CA TRP A 157 18.52 12.15 -1.38
C TRP A 157 19.49 11.78 -0.24
N LYS A 158 20.79 11.71 -0.53
CA LYS A 158 21.83 11.39 0.47
C LYS A 158 21.96 12.46 1.57
N ASP A 159 21.79 13.73 1.22
CA ASP A 159 21.84 14.84 2.17
C ASP A 159 20.55 14.90 3.00
N ALA A 160 19.40 14.59 2.39
CA ALA A 160 18.13 14.42 3.09
C ALA A 160 18.20 13.29 4.11
N LEU A 161 18.77 12.13 3.73
CA LEU A 161 19.05 11.02 4.64
C LEU A 161 19.92 11.46 5.82
N SER A 162 21.02 12.15 5.54
CA SER A 162 21.92 12.67 6.58
C SER A 162 21.20 13.66 7.51
N SER A 163 20.31 14.49 6.96
CA SER A 163 19.48 15.43 7.72
C SER A 163 18.52 14.71 8.68
N CYS A 164 17.87 13.64 8.24
CA CYS A 164 17.00 12.83 9.11
C CYS A 164 17.81 12.09 10.18
N LYS A 165 18.98 11.54 9.82
CA LYS A 165 19.90 10.87 10.76
C LYS A 165 20.38 11.80 11.87
N ASN A 166 20.66 13.06 11.56
CA ASN A 166 21.04 14.08 12.53
C ASN A 166 19.93 14.45 13.52
N GLN A 167 18.69 14.02 13.27
CA GLN A 167 17.52 14.21 14.15
C GLN A 167 17.07 12.90 14.81
N ASP A 168 17.98 11.94 14.95
CA ASP A 168 17.76 10.60 15.50
C ASP A 168 16.71 9.77 14.73
N GLY A 169 16.55 10.07 13.44
CA GLY A 169 15.61 9.40 12.55
C GLY A 169 16.26 8.82 11.30
N ASP A 170 15.42 8.57 10.32
CA ASP A 170 15.79 8.16 8.96
C ASP A 170 14.81 8.80 7.97
N LEU A 171 15.07 8.69 6.67
CA LEU A 171 14.03 8.95 5.67
C LEU A 171 12.86 7.99 5.90
N ALA A 172 11.64 8.47 5.68
CA ALA A 172 10.45 7.73 6.04
C ALA A 172 10.30 6.43 5.23
N SER A 173 10.16 5.33 5.96
CA SER A 173 9.68 4.03 5.48
C SER A 173 8.16 3.92 5.63
N ILE A 174 7.51 3.20 4.72
CA ILE A 174 6.06 3.01 4.69
C ILE A 174 5.73 1.52 4.51
N HIS A 175 4.99 0.94 5.47
CA HIS A 175 4.82 -0.52 5.57
C HIS A 175 3.42 -1.03 5.29
N ASN A 176 2.43 -0.15 5.27
CA ASN A 176 1.04 -0.52 5.03
C ASN A 176 0.23 0.68 4.52
N ILE A 177 -1.00 0.39 4.10
CA ILE A 177 -1.91 1.40 3.56
C ILE A 177 -2.29 2.44 4.62
N ALA A 178 -2.35 2.09 5.91
CA ALA A 178 -2.74 3.00 6.97
C ALA A 178 -1.69 4.10 7.20
N GLU A 179 -0.40 3.73 7.22
CA GLU A 179 0.74 4.65 7.30
C GLU A 179 0.85 5.56 6.08
N TYR A 180 0.68 4.99 4.88
CA TYR A 180 0.57 5.77 3.64
C TYR A 180 -0.59 6.77 3.70
N SER A 181 -1.77 6.32 4.13
CA SER A 181 -2.95 7.17 4.21
C SER A 181 -2.81 8.27 5.26
N PHE A 182 -2.11 8.03 6.38
CA PHE A 182 -1.72 9.07 7.33
C PHE A 182 -0.84 10.14 6.68
N LEU A 183 0.21 9.72 5.95
CA LEU A 183 1.13 10.62 5.28
C LEU A 183 0.40 11.60 4.36
N VAL A 184 -0.48 11.09 3.49
CA VAL A 184 -1.15 11.92 2.48
C VAL A 184 -2.32 12.74 3.03
N SER A 185 -2.94 12.34 4.15
CA SER A 185 -4.11 13.02 4.71
C SER A 185 -3.80 13.95 5.88
N GLN A 186 -2.86 13.59 6.76
CA GLN A 186 -2.67 14.26 8.06
C GLN A 186 -1.31 14.94 8.21
N LEU A 187 -0.26 14.46 7.53
CA LEU A 187 1.10 14.98 7.71
C LEU A 187 1.33 16.36 7.05
N GLY A 188 0.31 16.90 6.37
CA GLY A 188 0.39 18.19 5.66
C GLY A 188 1.07 18.09 4.30
N TYR A 189 1.03 16.92 3.68
CA TYR A 189 1.41 16.70 2.27
C TYR A 189 0.54 17.56 1.33
N LYS A 190 1.14 18.12 0.28
CA LYS A 190 0.42 18.84 -0.77
C LYS A 190 0.61 18.15 -2.13
N PRO A 191 -0.46 18.05 -2.95
CA PRO A 191 -0.39 17.48 -4.30
C PRO A 191 0.68 18.02 -5.24
N THR A 192 1.13 19.27 -5.00
CA THR A 192 2.15 19.95 -5.81
C THR A 192 3.58 19.68 -5.33
N GLU A 193 3.74 18.94 -4.23
CA GLU A 193 5.04 18.65 -3.62
C GLU A 193 5.56 17.29 -4.08
N GLU A 194 6.86 17.24 -4.29
CA GLU A 194 7.65 16.02 -4.43
C GLU A 194 8.55 15.91 -3.21
N LEU A 195 8.43 14.82 -2.46
CA LEU A 195 9.18 14.62 -1.21
C LEU A 195 9.89 13.27 -1.22
N TRP A 196 11.18 13.25 -0.87
CA TRP A 196 11.95 12.02 -0.73
C TRP A 196 11.39 11.10 0.35
N LEU A 197 11.34 9.81 0.01
CA LEU A 197 11.15 8.69 0.92
C LEU A 197 12.46 7.92 1.08
N GLY A 198 12.52 6.99 2.03
CA GLY A 198 13.72 6.15 2.25
C GLY A 198 13.93 5.04 1.22
N LEU A 199 13.00 4.83 0.29
CA LEU A 199 13.06 3.72 -0.66
C LEU A 199 14.05 4.04 -1.79
N ASN A 200 14.97 3.12 -2.07
CA ASN A 200 16.06 3.31 -3.02
C ASN A 200 16.59 1.95 -3.51
N ASP A 201 17.31 1.91 -4.63
CA ASP A 201 18.01 0.70 -5.13
C ASP A 201 19.55 0.85 -5.15
N LEU A 202 20.09 1.75 -4.31
CA LEU A 202 21.51 2.14 -4.30
C LEU A 202 22.46 0.97 -4.03
N LYS A 203 22.04 0.01 -3.22
CA LYS A 203 22.86 -1.14 -2.81
C LYS A 203 22.87 -2.24 -3.88
N ALA A 204 21.75 -2.44 -4.55
CA ALA A 204 21.55 -3.46 -5.56
C ALA A 204 20.55 -2.94 -6.58
N HIS A 205 21.05 -2.60 -7.76
CA HIS A 205 20.22 -2.07 -8.84
C HIS A 205 19.04 -3.02 -9.12
N PHE A 206 17.86 -2.43 -9.36
CA PHE A 206 16.58 -3.13 -9.54
C PHE A 206 15.98 -3.79 -8.28
N TYR A 207 16.58 -3.60 -7.11
CA TYR A 207 16.10 -4.16 -5.85
C TYR A 207 15.95 -3.06 -4.81
N PHE A 208 14.71 -2.54 -4.70
CA PHE A 208 14.40 -1.41 -3.82
C PHE A 208 14.36 -1.82 -2.35
N GLU A 209 15.14 -1.17 -1.50
CA GLU A 209 15.23 -1.35 -0.04
C GLU A 209 14.95 -0.03 0.70
N TRP A 210 14.47 -0.10 1.95
CA TRP A 210 14.35 1.07 2.81
C TRP A 210 15.71 1.45 3.43
N SER A 211 16.02 2.74 3.49
CA SER A 211 17.25 3.27 4.09
C SER A 211 17.41 2.95 5.59
N ASP A 212 16.30 2.77 6.30
CA ASP A 212 16.29 2.39 7.72
C ASP A 212 16.47 0.88 7.96
N GLY A 213 16.60 0.09 6.89
CA GLY A 213 16.80 -1.36 6.93
C GLY A 213 15.53 -2.17 7.25
N THR A 214 14.38 -1.53 7.38
CA THR A 214 13.11 -2.24 7.57
C THR A 214 12.68 -2.95 6.28
N PRO A 215 11.93 -4.07 6.36
CA PRO A 215 11.51 -4.80 5.17
C PRO A 215 10.50 -3.99 4.33
N VAL A 216 10.64 -4.07 3.01
CA VAL A 216 9.66 -3.51 2.07
C VAL A 216 8.46 -4.45 2.01
N THR A 217 7.39 -4.09 2.71
CA THR A 217 6.14 -4.86 2.79
C THR A 217 4.99 -4.24 2.00
N PHE A 218 5.15 -3.00 1.54
CA PHE A 218 4.14 -2.22 0.85
C PHE A 218 4.78 -1.33 -0.21
N THR A 219 4.11 -1.20 -1.36
CA THR A 219 4.49 -0.28 -2.43
C THR A 219 3.25 0.36 -3.04
N LYS A 220 3.33 1.66 -3.35
CA LYS A 220 2.23 2.38 -4.00
C LYS A 220 2.73 3.25 -5.15
N TRP A 221 3.14 2.59 -6.24
CA TRP A 221 3.75 3.25 -7.39
C TRP A 221 2.77 4.17 -8.13
N GLN A 222 3.30 5.27 -8.63
CA GLN A 222 2.67 6.17 -9.57
C GLN A 222 2.56 5.47 -10.92
N ARG A 223 1.56 5.87 -11.72
CA ARG A 223 1.35 5.31 -13.05
C ARG A 223 2.65 5.28 -13.85
N ARG A 224 2.99 4.12 -14.42
CA ARG A 224 4.23 3.82 -15.19
C ARG A 224 5.53 3.74 -14.38
N HIS A 225 5.51 3.99 -13.08
CA HIS A 225 6.65 3.76 -12.20
C HIS A 225 6.62 2.35 -11.58
N PRO A 226 7.77 1.84 -11.15
CA PRO A 226 9.14 2.38 -11.32
C PRO A 226 9.58 2.43 -12.79
N ILE A 227 10.24 3.51 -13.18
CA ILE A 227 10.87 3.67 -14.50
C ILE A 227 12.34 3.28 -14.42
N TYR A 228 12.85 2.65 -15.48
CA TYR A 228 14.29 2.38 -15.60
C TYR A 228 15.00 3.62 -16.14
N THR A 229 15.99 4.10 -15.42
CA THR A 229 16.95 5.10 -15.91
C THR A 229 18.27 4.41 -16.23
N ASN A 230 18.78 4.55 -17.47
CA ASN A 230 19.94 3.81 -17.99
C ASN A 230 21.17 3.86 -17.06
N GLY A 231 21.33 2.86 -16.20
CA GLY A 231 22.50 2.68 -15.33
C GLY A 231 22.66 3.73 -14.23
N LEU A 232 21.61 4.47 -13.88
CA LEU A 232 21.61 5.38 -12.73
C LEU A 232 20.91 4.71 -11.55
N GLU A 233 21.37 5.05 -10.35
CA GLU A 233 20.70 4.70 -9.10
C GLU A 233 19.37 5.46 -9.01
N ASP A 234 18.31 4.75 -8.63
CA ASP A 234 16.96 5.28 -8.50
C ASP A 234 16.60 5.51 -7.02
N CYS A 235 16.23 6.74 -6.71
CA CYS A 235 15.66 7.13 -5.42
C CYS A 235 14.16 7.37 -5.58
N VAL A 236 13.39 7.23 -4.50
CA VAL A 236 11.93 7.28 -4.59
C VAL A 236 11.37 8.48 -3.86
N ALA A 237 10.49 9.22 -4.54
CA ALA A 237 9.74 10.33 -3.99
C ALA A 237 8.24 10.03 -3.97
N VAL A 238 7.52 10.60 -3.00
CA VAL A 238 6.07 10.74 -3.03
C VAL A 238 5.68 11.97 -3.84
N THR A 239 4.71 11.82 -4.77
CA THR A 239 4.32 12.87 -5.71
C THR A 239 2.84 12.76 -6.16
N GLY A 240 2.31 13.89 -6.65
CA GLY A 240 1.00 13.98 -7.27
C GLY A 240 -0.18 14.01 -6.31
N GLN A 241 -1.38 14.13 -6.88
CA GLN A 241 -2.64 14.30 -6.12
C GLN A 241 -2.87 13.22 -5.06
N ASP A 242 -2.53 11.98 -5.39
CA ASP A 242 -2.75 10.83 -4.52
C ASP A 242 -1.50 10.51 -3.67
N GLY A 243 -0.38 11.20 -3.85
CA GLY A 243 0.87 10.87 -3.16
C GLY A 243 1.42 9.49 -3.54
N TYR A 244 1.33 9.08 -4.80
CA TYR A 244 1.96 7.85 -5.27
C TYR A 244 3.47 8.01 -5.43
N TRP A 245 4.16 6.87 -5.53
CA TRP A 245 5.62 6.83 -5.50
C TRP A 245 6.19 6.86 -6.91
N ALA A 246 7.17 7.73 -7.15
CA ALA A 246 7.89 7.81 -8.41
C ALA A 246 9.38 7.59 -8.16
N THR A 247 10.02 6.84 -9.07
CA THR A 247 11.48 6.80 -9.16
C THR A 247 12.00 8.09 -9.78
N GLU A 248 13.05 8.63 -9.20
CA GLU A 248 13.68 9.90 -9.53
C GLU A 248 15.20 9.76 -9.40
N VAL A 249 15.94 10.60 -10.14
CA VAL A 249 17.40 10.64 -10.02
C VAL A 249 17.79 11.19 -8.66
N CYS A 250 18.61 10.44 -7.91
CA CYS A 250 18.96 10.73 -6.51
C CYS A 250 19.60 12.12 -6.27
N ASN A 251 20.17 12.75 -7.30
CA ASN A 251 20.78 14.08 -7.24
C ASN A 251 19.79 15.24 -7.44
N LYS A 252 18.50 14.96 -7.66
CA LYS A 252 17.44 15.97 -7.70
C LYS A 252 17.27 16.59 -6.32
N GLN A 253 17.09 17.91 -6.25
CA GLN A 253 16.84 18.61 -4.99
C GLN A 253 15.34 18.64 -4.70
N LEU A 254 14.90 17.87 -3.70
CA LEU A 254 13.49 17.77 -3.29
C LEU A 254 13.37 17.99 -1.77
N GLY A 255 12.15 18.31 -1.31
CA GLY A 255 11.84 18.17 0.10
C GLY A 255 11.90 16.69 0.53
N TYR A 256 11.75 16.39 1.81
CA TYR A 256 11.92 15.03 2.32
C TYR A 256 11.09 14.77 3.57
N ILE A 257 10.78 13.50 3.81
CA ILE A 257 10.01 13.08 4.98
C ILE A 257 10.93 12.27 5.89
N CYS A 258 11.06 12.70 7.15
CA CYS A 258 11.78 11.95 8.16
C CYS A 258 10.81 11.15 9.04
N LYS A 259 11.26 9.98 9.50
CA LYS A 259 10.58 9.11 10.46
C LYS A 259 11.55 8.74 11.58
N LYS A 260 11.08 8.76 12.83
CA LYS A 260 11.87 8.30 13.98
C LYS A 260 11.02 7.61 15.03
N LYS A 261 11.67 6.84 15.90
CA LYS A 261 11.04 6.35 17.12
C LYS A 261 10.79 7.52 18.08
N PRO A 262 9.73 7.46 18.88
CA PRO A 262 9.48 8.47 19.90
C PRO A 262 10.57 8.51 20.96
N THR A 263 10.83 9.69 21.51
CA THR A 263 11.71 9.83 22.67
C THR A 263 11.04 9.15 23.87
N SER A 264 11.73 8.23 24.53
CA SER A 264 11.24 7.52 25.72
C SER A 264 11.20 8.44 26.95
N GLN A 265 10.40 9.50 26.91
CA GLN A 265 10.04 10.26 28.11
C GLN A 265 8.62 9.91 28.50
N SER A 266 8.51 8.77 29.17
CA SER A 266 7.36 8.44 30.01
C SER A 266 7.33 9.39 31.21
N SER A 267 6.39 10.31 31.18
CA SER A 267 5.58 10.64 32.34
C SER A 267 4.18 10.88 31.81
N GLU A 268 3.19 10.17 32.33
CA GLU A 268 1.78 10.48 32.15
C GLU A 268 1.56 11.95 32.50
N LYS A 269 1.67 12.84 31.51
CA LYS A 269 1.09 14.16 31.61
C LYS A 269 -0.36 13.97 31.23
N GLU A 270 -1.23 14.22 32.20
CA GLU A 270 -2.68 14.32 32.02
C GLU A 270 -2.96 15.04 30.71
N ALA A 271 -3.76 14.40 29.86
CA ALA A 271 -4.22 14.99 28.62
C ALA A 271 -4.82 16.36 28.97
N ILE A 272 -4.24 17.43 28.43
CA ILE A 272 -4.82 18.77 28.53
C ILE A 272 -6.23 18.67 27.97
N GLU A 273 -7.23 18.85 28.84
CA GLU A 273 -8.63 18.91 28.46
C GLU A 273 -8.82 20.15 27.57
N ASP A 274 -8.80 19.95 26.25
CA ASP A 274 -9.31 20.94 25.30
C ASP A 274 -10.83 20.99 25.46
N PRO A 275 -11.42 22.15 25.86
CA PRO A 275 -12.85 22.30 26.10
C PRO A 275 -13.73 21.94 24.89
N GLY A 276 -13.17 21.84 23.67
CA GLY A 276 -13.86 21.40 22.46
C GLY A 276 -13.68 19.92 22.09
N PHE A 277 -12.88 19.14 22.82
CA PHE A 277 -12.48 17.79 22.43
C PHE A 277 -13.19 16.72 23.26
N GLN A 278 -14.21 16.08 22.69
CA GLN A 278 -14.80 14.89 23.32
C GLN A 278 -13.75 13.76 23.35
N LYS A 279 -13.51 13.21 24.55
CA LYS A 279 -12.56 12.11 24.77
C LYS A 279 -12.82 10.96 23.79
N GLY A 280 -11.79 10.61 23.01
CA GLY A 280 -11.83 9.50 22.04
C GLY A 280 -12.13 9.91 20.59
N TRP A 281 -12.60 11.13 20.33
CA TRP A 281 -12.85 11.62 18.98
C TRP A 281 -11.56 12.07 18.30
N LYS A 282 -11.46 11.97 16.98
CA LYS A 282 -10.33 12.43 16.18
C LYS A 282 -10.82 13.45 15.17
N ARG A 283 -10.23 14.65 15.21
CA ARG A 283 -10.60 15.74 14.30
C ARG A 283 -9.91 15.59 12.96
N TYR A 284 -10.66 15.78 11.88
CA TYR A 284 -10.14 15.91 10.53
C TYR A 284 -10.93 16.98 9.77
N GLY A 285 -10.24 18.04 9.32
CA GLY A 285 -10.88 19.22 8.76
C GLY A 285 -11.86 19.88 9.73
N PHE A 286 -13.12 19.97 9.31
CA PHE A 286 -14.23 20.52 10.10
C PHE A 286 -15.05 19.46 10.86
N HIS A 287 -14.70 18.18 10.72
CA HIS A 287 -15.44 17.07 11.31
C HIS A 287 -14.64 16.38 12.42
N CYS A 288 -15.36 15.71 13.32
CA CYS A 288 -14.79 14.84 14.33
C CYS A 288 -15.32 13.42 14.11
N PHE A 289 -14.43 12.43 14.18
CA PHE A 289 -14.73 11.03 13.93
C PHE A 289 -14.45 10.20 15.18
N LEU A 290 -15.26 9.17 15.40
CA LEU A 290 -15.08 8.22 16.47
C LEU A 290 -15.20 6.81 15.90
N VAL A 291 -14.28 5.92 16.28
CA VAL A 291 -14.40 4.50 15.93
C VAL A 291 -14.94 3.75 17.14
N GLY A 292 -16.13 3.15 16.99
CA GLY A 292 -16.72 2.31 18.02
C GLY A 292 -15.85 1.09 18.36
N SER A 293 -15.94 0.61 19.60
CA SER A 293 -15.30 -0.63 20.05
C SER A 293 -16.26 -1.82 20.05
N ALA A 294 -17.56 -1.58 20.06
CA ALA A 294 -18.58 -2.63 20.05
C ALA A 294 -18.81 -3.18 18.63
N LEU A 295 -18.94 -4.51 18.53
CA LEU A 295 -19.37 -5.18 17.31
C LEU A 295 -20.89 -5.09 17.20
N LEU A 296 -21.38 -4.27 16.27
CA LEU A 296 -22.80 -3.95 16.11
C LEU A 296 -23.27 -4.24 14.68
N THR A 297 -24.57 -4.48 14.51
CA THR A 297 -25.23 -4.43 13.19
C THR A 297 -25.31 -2.99 12.67
N PHE A 298 -25.56 -2.81 11.37
CA PHE A 298 -25.71 -1.48 10.77
C PHE A 298 -26.80 -0.64 11.49
N SER A 299 -27.96 -1.23 11.78
CA SER A 299 -29.06 -0.52 12.46
C SER A 299 -28.70 -0.11 13.90
N GLU A 300 -28.03 -0.97 14.65
CA GLU A 300 -27.57 -0.67 16.01
C GLU A 300 -26.47 0.38 16.01
N ALA A 301 -25.54 0.32 15.05
CA ALA A 301 -24.47 1.29 14.87
C ALA A 301 -25.06 2.68 14.55
N ASN A 302 -26.01 2.76 13.60
CA ASN A 302 -26.68 4.02 13.26
C ASN A 302 -27.39 4.64 14.47
N LYS A 303 -28.19 3.85 15.21
CA LYS A 303 -28.83 4.31 16.45
C LYS A 303 -27.82 4.78 17.52
N THR A 304 -26.65 4.15 17.58
CA THR A 304 -25.60 4.52 18.54
C THR A 304 -24.95 5.86 18.18
N CYS A 305 -24.71 6.10 16.88
CA CYS A 305 -24.25 7.39 16.38
C CYS A 305 -25.29 8.50 16.66
N GLU A 306 -26.57 8.26 16.36
CA GLU A 306 -27.67 9.21 16.59
C GLU A 306 -27.79 9.60 18.08
N LYS A 307 -27.71 8.62 18.98
CA LYS A 307 -27.69 8.86 20.44
C LYS A 307 -26.54 9.77 20.88
N SER A 308 -25.43 9.74 20.14
CA SER A 308 -24.26 10.57 20.39
C SER A 308 -24.31 11.93 19.66
N LYS A 309 -25.48 12.30 19.09
CA LYS A 309 -25.67 13.48 18.23
C LYS A 309 -24.72 13.49 17.03
N ALA A 310 -24.42 12.32 16.50
CA ALA A 310 -23.62 12.10 15.31
C ALA A 310 -24.37 11.17 14.33
N TYR A 311 -23.73 10.84 13.21
CA TYR A 311 -24.24 9.88 12.24
C TYR A 311 -23.09 8.95 11.80
N LEU A 312 -23.42 7.83 11.14
CA LEU A 312 -22.39 6.97 10.56
C LEU A 312 -21.58 7.75 9.53
N ALA A 313 -20.25 7.62 9.57
CA ALA A 313 -19.34 8.45 8.79
C ALA A 313 -19.70 8.47 7.29
N THR A 314 -19.77 9.68 6.75
CA THR A 314 -19.78 9.96 5.31
C THR A 314 -18.36 9.92 4.77
N VAL A 315 -18.22 9.85 3.45
CA VAL A 315 -16.92 9.98 2.78
C VAL A 315 -17.10 10.90 1.58
N GLU A 316 -16.68 12.15 1.73
CA GLU A 316 -16.89 13.22 0.75
C GLU A 316 -15.69 13.40 -0.17
N SER A 317 -14.52 12.94 0.26
CA SER A 317 -13.27 13.09 -0.49
C SER A 317 -12.31 11.92 -0.32
N ARG A 318 -11.35 11.83 -1.24
CA ARG A 318 -10.24 10.87 -1.13
C ARG A 318 -9.38 11.10 0.12
N ASN A 319 -9.21 12.35 0.54
CA ASN A 319 -8.41 12.70 1.71
C ASN A 319 -9.10 12.26 3.00
N GLU A 320 -10.43 12.39 3.07
CA GLU A 320 -11.24 11.85 4.16
C GLU A 320 -11.23 10.31 4.16
N GLN A 321 -11.34 9.67 2.98
CA GLN A 321 -11.17 8.22 2.85
C GLN A 321 -9.82 7.74 3.40
N ASN A 322 -8.73 8.46 3.07
CA ASN A 322 -7.40 8.17 3.59
C ASN A 322 -7.33 8.40 5.11
N PHE A 323 -7.91 9.48 5.61
CA PHE A 323 -7.98 9.70 7.05
C PHE A 323 -8.67 8.52 7.76
N LEU A 324 -9.83 8.06 7.28
CA LEU A 324 -10.54 6.92 7.85
C LEU A 324 -9.74 5.61 7.76
N ILE A 325 -9.01 5.37 6.65
CA ILE A 325 -8.09 4.23 6.52
C ILE A 325 -6.97 4.32 7.55
N SER A 326 -6.38 5.49 7.76
CA SER A 326 -5.31 5.66 8.75
C SER A 326 -5.80 5.47 10.19
N LEU A 327 -7.06 5.81 10.45
CA LEU A 327 -7.70 5.69 11.77
C LEU A 327 -8.09 4.25 12.11
N THR A 328 -8.49 3.46 11.11
CA THR A 328 -9.01 2.09 11.29
C THR A 328 -8.05 0.99 10.86
N GLY A 329 -7.12 1.27 9.95
CA GLY A 329 -6.32 0.28 9.23
C GLY A 329 -5.25 -0.44 10.05
N LEU A 330 -5.03 -0.03 11.29
CA LEU A 330 -4.17 -0.74 12.25
C LEU A 330 -4.96 -1.59 13.24
N ARG A 331 -6.29 -1.55 13.19
CA ARG A 331 -7.13 -2.36 14.05
C ARG A 331 -7.26 -3.78 13.49
N SER A 332 -7.58 -4.74 14.36
CA SER A 332 -7.75 -6.14 13.99
C SER A 332 -9.11 -6.45 13.37
N GLU A 333 -10.12 -5.59 13.55
CA GLU A 333 -11.43 -5.81 12.95
C GLU A 333 -11.38 -5.73 11.43
N LYS A 334 -12.08 -6.66 10.77
CA LYS A 334 -12.05 -6.81 9.31
C LYS A 334 -12.87 -5.75 8.57
N TYR A 335 -13.93 -5.24 9.20
CA TYR A 335 -14.87 -4.31 8.58
C TYR A 335 -15.32 -3.25 9.59
N PHE A 336 -15.56 -2.04 9.08
CA PHE A 336 -16.10 -0.92 9.82
C PHE A 336 -17.32 -0.37 9.07
N TRP A 337 -18.41 -0.11 9.77
CA TRP A 337 -19.60 0.50 9.17
C TRP A 337 -19.33 1.96 8.81
N ILE A 338 -19.78 2.35 7.61
CA ILE A 338 -19.93 3.74 7.15
C ILE A 338 -21.40 3.99 6.84
N GLY A 339 -21.79 5.24 6.59
CA GLY A 339 -23.20 5.61 6.41
C GLY A 339 -23.81 5.28 5.05
N LEU A 340 -23.06 4.71 4.09
CA LEU A 340 -23.57 4.47 2.74
C LEU A 340 -24.42 3.19 2.70
N SER A 341 -25.68 3.30 2.27
CA SER A 341 -26.60 2.16 2.18
C SER A 341 -27.67 2.36 1.11
N ASP A 342 -28.24 1.28 0.60
CA ASP A 342 -29.37 1.25 -0.33
C ASP A 342 -30.66 0.73 0.35
N THR A 343 -30.75 0.86 1.68
CA THR A 343 -31.88 0.34 2.46
C THR A 343 -33.19 1.08 2.20
N GLU A 344 -33.12 2.35 1.78
CA GLU A 344 -34.30 3.15 1.44
C GLU A 344 -34.87 2.77 0.08
N GLU A 345 -34.00 2.60 -0.92
CA GLU A 345 -34.34 2.24 -2.28
C GLU A 345 -33.25 1.31 -2.82
N GLN A 346 -33.61 0.05 -3.09
CA GLN A 346 -32.68 -0.97 -3.54
C GLN A 346 -31.94 -0.53 -4.82
N GLY A 347 -30.61 -0.59 -4.80
CA GLY A 347 -29.75 -0.11 -5.90
C GLY A 347 -29.46 1.39 -5.91
N SER A 348 -30.06 2.17 -5.00
CA SER A 348 -29.88 3.62 -4.87
C SER A 348 -29.17 3.94 -3.55
N PHE A 349 -27.85 4.04 -3.61
CA PHE A 349 -27.03 4.27 -2.41
C PHE A 349 -27.10 5.73 -1.94
N ARG A 350 -27.45 5.92 -0.67
CA ARG A 350 -27.50 7.23 0.02
C ARG A 350 -26.80 7.16 1.37
N TRP A 351 -26.32 8.32 1.84
CA TRP A 351 -25.76 8.44 3.17
C TRP A 351 -26.87 8.53 4.22
N THR A 352 -26.63 8.01 5.43
CA THR A 352 -27.58 8.06 6.56
C THR A 352 -27.94 9.48 7.01
N ASN A 353 -27.14 10.50 6.64
CA ASN A 353 -27.46 11.91 6.89
C ASN A 353 -28.37 12.54 5.81
N GLY A 354 -28.77 11.78 4.78
CA GLY A 354 -29.63 12.22 3.68
C GLY A 354 -28.89 12.76 2.45
N GLU A 355 -27.56 12.91 2.52
CA GLU A 355 -26.76 13.44 1.40
C GLU A 355 -26.55 12.40 0.28
N SER A 356 -26.27 12.91 -0.92
CA SER A 356 -25.93 12.08 -2.07
C SER A 356 -24.41 11.81 -2.13
N PRO A 357 -23.97 10.59 -2.49
CA PRO A 357 -22.55 10.31 -2.62
C PRO A 357 -21.93 10.99 -3.85
N HIS A 358 -21.02 11.94 -3.62
CA HIS A 358 -20.21 12.58 -4.66
C HIS A 358 -18.84 11.93 -4.86
N PHE A 359 -18.41 11.12 -3.90
CA PHE A 359 -17.18 10.33 -3.93
C PHE A 359 -17.52 8.85 -3.71
N THR A 360 -16.81 7.97 -4.41
CA THR A 360 -16.96 6.52 -4.24
C THR A 360 -15.60 5.85 -4.19
N HIS A 361 -15.48 4.82 -3.35
CA HIS A 361 -14.29 4.00 -3.20
C HIS A 361 -14.68 2.52 -3.10
N TRP A 362 -15.39 2.04 -4.12
CA TRP A 362 -15.87 0.67 -4.18
C TRP A 362 -14.73 -0.34 -4.27
N ASN A 363 -14.91 -1.48 -3.60
CA ASN A 363 -14.03 -2.63 -3.79
C ASN A 363 -14.29 -3.30 -5.16
N THR A 364 -13.42 -4.21 -5.57
CA THR A 364 -13.58 -4.99 -6.79
C THR A 364 -14.93 -5.71 -6.77
N ALA A 365 -15.69 -5.57 -7.87
CA ALA A 365 -17.03 -6.14 -8.05
C ALA A 365 -18.12 -5.61 -7.09
N MET A 366 -17.91 -4.47 -6.44
CA MET A 366 -18.93 -3.76 -5.65
C MET A 366 -19.50 -2.55 -6.41
N PRO A 367 -20.75 -2.11 -6.14
CA PRO A 367 -21.72 -2.70 -5.20
C PRO A 367 -22.39 -3.99 -5.70
N GLY A 368 -22.11 -4.41 -6.94
CA GLY A 368 -22.80 -5.49 -7.63
C GLY A 368 -23.67 -4.94 -8.76
N LYS A 369 -24.44 -5.84 -9.39
CA LYS A 369 -25.52 -5.48 -10.33
C LYS A 369 -26.87 -5.62 -9.65
#